data_AF-A0A7J5D5C8-F1
#
_entry.id   AF-A0A7J5D5C8-F1
#
_cell.length_a   1.000
_cell.length_b   1.000
_cell.length_c   1.000
_cell.angle_alpha   90.00
_cell.angle_beta   90.00
_cell.angle_gamma   90.00
#
_symmetry.space_group_name_H-M   'P 1'
#
loop_
_entity.id
_entity.type
_entity.pdbx_description
1 polymer ?
#
loop_
_entity_poly.entity_id
_entity_poly.type
_entity_poly.pdbx_seq_one_letter_code
_entity_poly.pdbx_strand_id
1 'polypeptide(L)' 'MTITMKNYGLRWTDSDGIPRSAAVSYDEASANGRKKRREADGATDVEIVETEPGELAQPKG' A
#
# COMPACT_ATOMS: atom_id res chain seq x y z
N MET A 1 3.62 -27.13 -6.96
CA MET A 1 3.55 -25.74 -7.44
C MET A 1 3.96 -24.84 -6.29
N THR A 2 5.07 -24.13 -6.42
CA THR A 2 5.50 -23.16 -5.42
C THR A 2 4.66 -21.90 -5.66
N ILE A 3 3.66 -21.67 -4.81
CA ILE A 3 2.95 -20.39 -4.81
C ILE A 3 3.90 -19.41 -4.15
N THR A 4 4.59 -18.60 -4.94
CA THR A 4 5.37 -17.49 -4.41
C THR A 4 4.39 -16.53 -3.78
N MET A 5 4.32 -16.53 -2.45
CA MET A 5 3.41 -15.67 -1.70
C MET A 5 3.89 -14.23 -1.89
N LYS A 6 3.16 -13.47 -2.73
CA LYS A 6 3.40 -12.05 -2.93
C LYS A 6 2.70 -11.26 -1.85
N ASN A 7 3.43 -10.33 -1.24
CA ASN A 7 2.84 -9.35 -0.34
C ASN A 7 2.83 -7.99 -1.03
N TYR A 8 1.91 -7.14 -0.61
CA TYR A 8 1.69 -5.82 -1.17
C TYR A 8 1.69 -4.79 -0.05
N GLY A 9 2.52 -3.77 -0.16
CA GLY A 9 2.41 -2.58 0.67
C GLY A 9 1.62 -1.48 -0.05
N LEU A 10 1.18 -0.48 0.71
CA LEU A 10 0.60 0.74 0.15
C LEU A 10 1.45 1.94 0.51
N ARG A 11 1.53 2.91 -0.40
CA ARG A 11 1.99 4.26 -0.11
C ARG A 11 1.02 5.26 -0.71
N TRP A 12 0.85 6.39 -0.04
CA TRP A 12 -0.08 7.44 -0.47
C TRP A 12 0.34 8.78 0.12
N THR A 13 -0.18 9.86 -0.45
CA THR A 13 -0.13 11.19 0.13
C THR A 13 -1.46 11.46 0.81
N ASP A 14 -1.44 11.76 2.11
CA ASP A 14 -2.66 12.10 2.85
C ASP A 14 -3.27 13.41 2.35
N SER A 15 -4.52 13.71 2.74
CA SER A 15 -5.19 14.96 2.34
C SER A 15 -4.43 16.22 2.78
N ASP A 16 -3.62 16.09 3.84
CA ASP A 16 -2.73 17.13 4.35
C ASP A 16 -1.42 17.28 3.55
N GLY A 17 -1.25 16.53 2.46
CA GLY A 17 -0.05 16.54 1.63
C GLY A 17 1.13 15.73 2.20
N ILE A 18 0.89 14.95 3.26
CA ILE A 18 1.95 14.19 3.94
C ILE A 18 2.11 12.81 3.30
N PRO A 19 3.31 12.42 2.85
CA PRO A 19 3.54 11.07 2.35
C PRO A 19 3.49 10.04 3.48
N ARG A 20 2.81 8.92 3.21
CA ARG A 20 2.57 7.84 4.14
C ARG A 20 2.77 6.50 3.45
N SER A 21 3.02 5.49 4.26
CA SER A 21 3.01 4.10 3.82
C SER A 21 2.34 3.20 4.85
N ALA A 22 1.95 2.01 4.39
CA ALA A 22 1.36 1.00 5.24
C ALA A 22 2.43 0.37 6.14
N ALA A 23 2.12 0.29 7.43
CA ALA A 23 2.95 -0.40 8.42
C ALA A 23 2.84 -1.94 8.37
N VAL A 24 2.05 -2.47 7.43
CA VAL A 24 1.85 -3.91 7.22
C VAL A 24 1.75 -4.20 5.73
N SER A 25 2.10 -5.44 5.37
CA SER A 25 1.91 -5.98 4.03
C SER A 25 0.53 -6.66 3.93
N TYR A 26 -0.04 -6.68 2.73
CA TYR A 26 -1.38 -7.18 2.40
C TYR A 26 -1.30 -8.25 1.32
N ASP A 27 -2.36 -9.04 1.17
CA ASP A 27 -2.67 -9.69 -0.10
C ASP A 27 -3.19 -8.66 -1.12
N GLU A 28 -3.23 -9.05 -2.40
CA GLU A 28 -3.62 -8.16 -3.50
C GLU A 28 -5.05 -7.59 -3.36
N ALA A 29 -6.00 -8.40 -2.90
CA ALA A 29 -7.40 -7.98 -2.79
C ALA A 29 -7.56 -6.97 -1.64
N SER A 30 -6.92 -7.25 -0.50
CA SER A 30 -6.86 -6.32 0.62
C SER A 30 -6.18 -5.01 0.24
N ALA A 31 -5.06 -5.06 -0.51
CA ALA A 31 -4.34 -3.89 -0.97
C ALA A 31 -5.22 -2.98 -1.86
N ASN A 32 -5.93 -3.58 -2.81
CA ASN A 32 -6.88 -2.88 -3.66
C ASN A 32 -8.05 -2.26 -2.88
N GLY A 33 -8.59 -2.98 -1.89
CA GLY A 33 -9.63 -2.44 -1.01
C GLY A 33 -9.15 -1.23 -0.22
N ARG A 34 -7.93 -1.28 0.32
CA ARG A 34 -7.31 -0.15 1.05
C ARG A 34 -7.03 1.03 0.13
N LYS A 35 -6.59 0.79 -1.12
CA LYS A 35 -6.38 1.86 -2.10
C LYS A 35 -7.65 2.64 -2.35
N LYS A 36 -8.76 1.97 -2.68
CA LYS A 36 -10.05 2.61 -2.93
C LYS A 36 -10.54 3.41 -1.71
N ARG A 37 -10.35 2.87 -0.51
CA ARG A 37 -10.72 3.59 0.72
C ARG A 37 -9.88 4.86 0.90
N ARG A 38 -8.57 4.81 0.65
CA ARG A 38 -7.69 5.98 0.72
C ARG A 38 -8.09 7.06 -0.28
N GLU A 39 -8.36 6.67 -1.52
CA GLU A 39 -8.86 7.59 -2.55
C GLU A 39 -10.20 8.23 -2.14
N ALA A 40 -11.10 7.46 -1.55
CA ALA A 40 -12.37 7.97 -1.02
C ALA A 40 -12.21 8.90 0.20
N ASP A 41 -11.20 8.65 1.03
CA ASP A 41 -10.84 9.49 2.18
C ASP A 41 -10.10 10.80 1.74
N GLY A 42 -9.82 10.97 0.44
CA GLY A 42 -9.18 12.17 -0.12
C GLY A 42 -7.66 12.09 -0.25
N ALA A 43 -7.06 10.90 -0.06
CA ALA A 43 -5.64 10.70 -0.30
C ALA A 43 -5.31 10.74 -1.79
N THR A 44 -4.15 11.31 -2.14
CA THR A 44 -3.61 11.35 -3.51
C THR A 44 -2.41 10.42 -3.64
N ASP A 45 -1.94 10.20 -4.87
CA ASP A 45 -0.75 9.38 -5.15
C ASP A 45 -0.79 7.97 -4.53
N VAL A 46 -1.98 7.37 -4.45
CA VAL A 46 -2.18 6.06 -3.82
C VAL A 46 -1.66 4.94 -4.72
N GLU A 47 -0.55 4.35 -4.30
CA GLU A 47 0.15 3.28 -5.03
C GLU A 47 0.21 2.00 -4.19
N ILE A 48 -0.03 0.89 -4.87
CA ILE A 48 0.22 -0.45 -4.35
C ILE A 48 1.60 -0.87 -4.85
N VAL A 49 2.46 -1.31 -3.95
CA VAL A 49 3.82 -1.76 -4.25
C VAL A 49 3.98 -3.20 -3.82
N GLU A 50 4.57 -4.05 -4.67
CA GLU A 50 4.96 -5.40 -4.26
C GLU A 50 6.06 -5.30 -3.20
N THR A 51 5.95 -6.13 -2.15
CA THR A 51 6.88 -6.19 -1.01
C THR A 51 7.25 -7.63 -0.76
N GLU A 52 8.48 -7.88 -0.34
CA GLU A 52 8.89 -9.20 0.12
C GLU A 52 8.25 -9.54 1.49
N PRO A 53 8.13 -10.83 1.85
CA PRO A 53 7.71 -11.22 3.19
C PRO A 53 8.60 -10.59 4.27
N GLY A 54 8.00 -9.78 5.14
CA GLY A 54 8.71 -9.05 6.21
C GLY A 54 9.21 -7.66 5.80
N GLU A 55 9.07 -7.28 4.54
CA GLU A 55 9.36 -5.92 4.06
C GLU A 55 8.10 -5.04 4.11
N LEU A 56 8.30 -3.77 4.47
CA LEU A 56 7.25 -2.76 4.52
C LEU A 56 7.44 -1.74 3.41
N ALA A 57 6.32 -1.29 2.84
CA ALA A 57 6.35 -0.19 1.89
C ALA A 57 6.93 1.07 2.52
N GLN A 58 7.81 1.74 1.79
CA GLN A 58 8.35 3.04 2.17
C GLN A 58 7.44 4.17 1.66
N PRO A 59 7.29 5.27 2.41
CA PRO A 59 6.57 6.45 1.94
C PRO A 59 7.29 7.06 0.73
N LYS A 60 6.54 7.72 -0.15
CA LYS A 60 7.12 8.43 -1.29
C LYS A 60 7.85 9.67 -0.75
N GLY A 61 9.15 9.77 -1.01
CA GLY A 61 10.00 10.88 -0.54
C GLY A 61 9.76 12.17 -1.31
#